data_AF-A0A968T8D4-F1
#
_entry.id   AF-A0A968T8D4-F1
#
_cell.length_a   1.000
_cell.length_b   1.000
_cell.length_c   1.000
_cell.angle_alpha   90.00
_cell.angle_beta   90.00
_cell.angle_gamma   90.00
#
_symmetry.space_group_name_H-M   'P 1'
#
loop_
_entity.id
_entity.type
_entity.pdbx_description
1 polymer ?
#
loop_
_entity_poly.entity_id
_entity_poly.type
_entity_poly.pdbx_seq_one_letter_code
_entity_poly.pdbx_strand_id
1 'polypeptide(L)'
;MNRILIILILIFNIGTQKMFSQNEWKPGYILNTQFDTIFGFIDDRDSKSKANECFFRREITGETAIYNPSEIYGYRINNGQFFISRNINDPNYLKPIFLEYLVNGKVKVYHFTCDGEKVFF
;
A
#
# COMPACT_ATOMS: atom_id res chain seq x y z
N MET A 1 -25.97 42.60 -16.09
CA MET A 1 -25.40 41.57 -16.98
C MET A 1 -24.06 41.01 -16.48
N ASN A 2 -23.13 41.84 -15.98
CA ASN A 2 -21.80 41.36 -15.53
C ASN A 2 -21.80 40.44 -14.28
N ARG A 3 -22.72 40.60 -13.32
CA ARG A 3 -22.72 39.79 -12.08
C ARG A 3 -23.11 38.32 -12.32
N ILE A 4 -24.07 38.07 -13.22
CA ILE A 4 -24.49 36.71 -13.58
C ILE A 4 -23.37 35.99 -14.36
N LEU A 5 -22.68 36.72 -15.24
CA LEU A 5 -21.55 36.18 -16.00
C LEU A 5 -20.38 35.78 -15.07
N ILE A 6 -20.08 36.60 -14.05
CA ILE A 6 -19.04 36.28 -13.05
C ILE A 6 -19.39 35.03 -12.25
N ILE A 7 -20.67 34.86 -11.87
CA ILE A 7 -21.13 33.67 -11.14
C ILE A 7 -21.01 32.41 -12.01
N LEU A 8 -21.33 32.49 -13.30
CA LEU A 8 -21.19 31.37 -14.23
C LEU A 8 -19.72 30.98 -14.47
N ILE A 9 -18.81 31.95 -14.52
CA ILE A 9 -17.37 31.70 -14.65
C ILE A 9 -16.81 31.01 -13.39
N LEU A 10 -17.26 31.40 -12.20
CA LEU A 10 -16.84 30.77 -10.95
C LEU A 10 -17.32 29.31 -10.84
N ILE A 11 -18.55 29.01 -11.26
CA ILE A 11 -19.11 27.64 -11.23
C ILE A 11 -18.38 26.71 -12.22
N PHE A 12 -17.96 27.22 -13.38
CA PHE A 12 -17.24 26.43 -14.39
C PHE A 12 -15.84 25.97 -13.93
N ASN A 13 -15.20 26.71 -13.02
CA ASN A 13 -13.86 26.38 -12.51
C ASN A 13 -13.85 25.28 -11.43
N ILE A 14 -15.01 24.92 -10.86
CA ILE A 14 -15.09 23.91 -9.78
C ILE A 14 -15.23 22.48 -10.35
N GLY A 15 -15.67 22.34 -11.61
CA GLY A 15 -16.02 21.06 -12.22
C GLY A 15 -14.88 20.20 -12.77
N THR A 16 -13.62 20.65 -12.74
CA THR A 16 -12.50 19.97 -13.43
C THR A 16 -11.39 19.45 -12.52
N GLN A 17 -11.62 19.42 -11.20
CA GLN A 17 -10.70 18.78 -10.25
C GLN A 17 -10.74 17.25 -10.44
N LYS A 18 -9.98 16.74 -11.42
CA LYS A 18 -9.66 15.31 -11.49
C LYS A 18 -8.80 15.00 -10.27
N MET A 19 -9.38 14.39 -9.25
CA MET A 19 -8.64 13.80 -8.15
C MET A 19 -7.82 12.64 -8.71
N PHE A 20 -6.57 12.91 -9.09
CA PHE A 20 -5.59 11.86 -9.26
C PHE A 20 -5.19 11.40 -7.86
N SER A 21 -5.53 10.17 -7.50
CA SER A 21 -4.76 9.46 -6.48
C SER A 21 -3.33 9.43 -6.99
N GLN A 22 -2.48 10.32 -6.48
CA GLN A 22 -1.07 10.36 -6.87
C GLN A 22 -0.44 9.11 -6.27
N ASN A 23 0.04 8.22 -7.14
CA ASN A 23 0.84 7.06 -6.74
C ASN A 23 2.00 7.56 -5.86
N GLU A 24 2.03 7.11 -4.61
CA GLU A 24 3.02 7.55 -3.63
C GLU A 24 4.17 6.54 -3.62
N TRP A 25 5.19 6.81 -4.44
CA TRP A 25 6.36 5.94 -4.54
C TRP A 25 7.28 6.12 -3.33
N LYS A 26 7.40 5.08 -2.50
CA LYS A 26 8.24 5.07 -1.29
C LYS A 26 9.45 4.16 -1.46
N PRO A 27 10.62 4.52 -0.93
CA PRO A 27 11.77 3.62 -0.90
C PRO A 27 11.43 2.30 -0.20
N GLY A 28 11.92 1.19 -0.76
CA GLY A 28 11.62 -0.14 -0.27
C GLY A 28 12.42 -1.22 -0.98
N TYR A 29 11.99 -2.47 -0.83
CA TYR A 29 12.59 -3.60 -1.52
C TYR A 29 11.60 -4.75 -1.70
N ILE A 30 11.86 -5.59 -2.70
CA ILE A 30 11.22 -6.89 -2.85
C ILE A 30 12.18 -8.00 -2.42
N LEU A 31 11.62 -9.11 -1.96
CA LEU A 31 12.31 -10.37 -1.70
C LEU A 31 11.88 -11.37 -2.76
N ASN A 32 12.80 -11.82 -3.60
CA ASN A 32 12.47 -12.85 -4.59
C ASN A 32 12.22 -14.22 -3.90
N THR A 33 11.85 -15.24 -4.67
CA THR A 33 11.61 -16.60 -4.14
C THR A 33 12.88 -17.29 -3.62
N GLN A 34 14.06 -16.79 -3.97
CA GLN A 34 15.37 -17.23 -3.49
C GLN A 34 15.86 -16.41 -2.28
N PHE A 35 15.03 -15.49 -1.76
CA PHE A 35 15.32 -14.56 -0.67
C PHE A 35 16.40 -13.50 -0.95
N ASP A 36 16.74 -13.26 -2.22
CA ASP A 36 17.54 -12.10 -2.58
C ASP A 36 16.72 -10.83 -2.43
N THR A 37 17.38 -9.78 -1.96
CA THR A 37 16.78 -8.46 -1.76
C THR A 37 17.06 -7.56 -2.96
N ILE A 38 16.00 -7.02 -3.57
CA ILE A 38 16.12 -6.07 -4.67
C ILE A 38 15.53 -4.74 -4.22
N PHE A 39 16.40 -3.74 -4.04
CA PHE A 39 16.02 -2.41 -3.59
C PHE A 39 15.42 -1.57 -4.74
N GLY A 40 14.51 -0.67 -4.37
CA GLY A 40 13.86 0.24 -5.29
C GLY A 40 12.77 1.05 -4.60
N PHE A 41 11.66 1.24 -5.32
CA PHE A 41 10.52 2.03 -4.89
C PHE A 41 9.23 1.22 -5.03
N ILE A 42 8.34 1.36 -4.05
CA ILE A 42 7.05 0.68 -3.97
C ILE A 42 5.95 1.73 -4.02
N ASP A 43 4.90 1.49 -4.80
CA ASP A 43 3.71 2.34 -4.83
C ASP A 43 2.85 2.07 -3.58
N ASP A 44 2.77 3.02 -2.65
CA ASP A 44 2.00 2.89 -1.41
C ASP A 44 0.51 3.12 -1.65
N ARG A 45 -0.18 2.04 -2.00
CA ARG A 45 -1.62 2.03 -2.30
C ARG A 45 -2.47 1.66 -1.09
N ASP A 46 -3.77 1.52 -1.31
CA ASP A 46 -4.69 1.04 -0.29
C ASP A 46 -4.37 -0.42 0.12
N SER A 47 -4.87 -0.82 1.28
CA SER A 47 -4.57 -2.13 1.87
C SER A 47 -5.04 -3.31 1.01
N LYS A 48 -6.14 -3.15 0.26
CA LYS A 48 -6.63 -4.21 -0.63
C LYS A 48 -5.71 -4.35 -1.83
N SER A 49 -5.26 -3.27 -2.44
CA SER A 49 -4.26 -3.33 -3.52
C SER A 49 -2.96 -3.97 -3.04
N LYS A 50 -2.43 -3.53 -1.90
CA LYS A 50 -1.19 -4.07 -1.31
C LYS A 50 -1.24 -5.57 -0.99
N ALA A 51 -2.43 -6.09 -0.63
CA ALA A 51 -2.61 -7.51 -0.38
C ALA A 51 -2.59 -8.38 -1.65
N ASN A 52 -2.85 -7.81 -2.83
CA ASN A 52 -2.96 -8.55 -4.08
C ASN A 52 -1.74 -8.36 -4.99
N GLU A 53 -1.15 -7.16 -5.00
CA GLU A 53 -0.13 -6.79 -5.97
C GLU A 53 0.90 -5.85 -5.34
N CYS A 54 2.16 -6.01 -5.75
CA CYS A 54 3.26 -5.13 -5.43
C CYS A 54 3.70 -4.39 -6.70
N PHE A 55 3.50 -3.08 -6.75
CA PHE A 55 3.98 -2.22 -7.82
C PHE A 55 5.38 -1.73 -7.46
N PHE A 56 6.38 -2.17 -8.21
CA PHE A 56 7.79 -1.95 -7.92
C PHE A 56 8.49 -1.23 -9.07
N ARG A 57 9.42 -0.35 -8.73
CA ARG A 57 10.38 0.25 -9.68
C ARG A 57 11.79 0.15 -9.14
N ARG A 58 12.77 -0.13 -10.00
CA ARG A 58 14.19 -0.02 -9.61
C ARG A 58 14.62 1.43 -9.37
N GLU A 59 14.08 2.34 -10.17
CA GLU A 59 14.37 3.77 -10.11
C GLU A 59 13.07 4.56 -9.98
N ILE A 60 13.09 5.72 -9.33
CA ILE A 60 11.87 6.50 -9.02
C ILE A 60 11.03 6.84 -10.28
N THR A 61 11.70 7.13 -11.40
CA THR A 61 11.09 7.42 -12.72
C THR A 61 11.18 6.25 -13.70
N GLY A 62 11.56 5.05 -13.24
CA GLY A 62 11.75 3.88 -14.09
C GLY A 62 10.46 3.15 -14.46
N GLU A 63 10.61 2.04 -15.18
CA GLU A 63 9.51 1.14 -15.52
C GLU A 63 8.91 0.48 -14.27
N THR A 64 7.59 0.36 -14.25
CA THR A 64 6.85 -0.32 -13.19
C THR A 64 6.72 -1.80 -13.49
N ALA A 65 7.28 -2.64 -12.63
CA ALA A 65 6.97 -4.06 -12.54
C ALA A 65 5.81 -4.29 -11.57
N ILE A 66 4.93 -5.24 -11.87
CA ILE A 66 3.83 -5.65 -10.98
C ILE A 66 4.09 -7.09 -10.60
N TYR A 67 4.21 -7.35 -9.29
CA TYR A 67 4.41 -8.69 -8.75
C TYR A 67 3.21 -9.15 -7.97
N ASN A 68 2.77 -10.37 -8.25
CA ASN A 68 1.77 -11.09 -7.48
C ASN A 68 2.42 -11.92 -6.36
N PRO A 69 1.65 -12.35 -5.35
CA PRO A 69 2.12 -13.21 -4.26
C PRO A 69 2.78 -14.52 -4.74
N SER A 70 2.40 -15.03 -5.91
CA SER A 70 3.03 -16.23 -6.47
C SER A 70 4.43 -15.99 -7.07
N GLU A 71 4.81 -14.75 -7.29
CA GLU A 71 6.03 -14.38 -8.05
C GLU A 71 7.19 -13.95 -7.15
N ILE A 72 6.89 -13.43 -5.95
CA ILE A 72 7.89 -12.96 -4.98
C ILE A 72 7.54 -13.45 -3.57
N TYR A 73 8.55 -13.60 -2.73
CA TYR A 73 8.34 -13.99 -1.34
C TYR A 73 7.62 -12.90 -0.54
N GLY A 74 7.93 -11.63 -0.81
CA GLY A 74 7.37 -10.51 -0.07
C GLY A 74 8.02 -9.18 -0.47
N TYR A 75 7.56 -8.09 0.12
CA TYR A 75 8.10 -6.76 -0.13
C TYR A 75 7.96 -5.87 1.10
N ARG A 76 8.81 -4.84 1.20
CA ARG A 76 8.83 -3.90 2.32
C ARG A 76 8.86 -2.47 1.84
N ILE A 77 8.06 -1.63 2.47
CA ILE A 77 8.19 -0.18 2.43
C ILE A 77 9.09 0.24 3.59
N ASN A 78 10.15 1.00 3.32
CA ASN A 78 11.10 1.43 4.37
C ASN A 78 10.38 2.19 5.48
N ASN A 79 10.70 1.88 6.74
CA ASN A 79 10.05 2.43 7.93
C ASN A 79 8.51 2.29 7.95
N GLY A 80 7.98 1.37 7.14
CA GLY A 80 6.55 1.10 7.05
C GLY A 80 6.28 -0.40 7.07
N GLN A 81 5.33 -0.77 6.22
CA GLN A 81 4.72 -2.09 6.22
C GLN A 81 5.64 -3.10 5.52
N PHE A 82 5.61 -4.32 6.04
CA PHE A 82 6.28 -5.47 5.44
C PHE A 82 5.21 -6.49 5.08
N PHE A 83 5.26 -7.04 3.87
CA PHE A 83 4.28 -7.98 3.37
C PHE A 83 4.96 -9.29 2.95
N ILE A 84 4.32 -10.41 3.26
CA ILE A 84 4.80 -11.75 2.88
C ILE A 84 3.72 -12.53 2.14
N SER A 85 4.13 -13.27 1.11
CA SER A 85 3.26 -14.16 0.37
C SER A 85 2.93 -15.40 1.19
N ARG A 86 1.63 -15.66 1.38
CA ARG A 86 1.11 -16.84 2.08
C ARG A 86 -0.18 -17.33 1.46
N ASN A 87 -0.35 -18.64 1.46
CA ASN A 87 -1.67 -19.25 1.30
C ASN A 87 -2.45 -19.10 2.60
N ILE A 88 -3.72 -18.76 2.49
CA ILE A 88 -4.65 -18.75 3.63
C ILE A 88 -5.67 -19.89 3.44
N ASN A 89 -6.04 -20.54 4.54
CA ASN A 89 -7.04 -21.61 4.52
C ASN A 89 -8.46 -20.99 4.56
N ASP A 90 -8.82 -20.25 3.51
CA ASP A 90 -10.14 -19.67 3.33
C ASP A 90 -10.74 -20.18 1.99
N PRO A 91 -11.95 -20.77 1.98
CA PRO A 91 -12.59 -21.26 0.76
C PRO A 91 -12.76 -20.18 -0.33
N ASN A 92 -12.81 -18.91 0.04
CA ASN A 92 -12.93 -17.78 -0.89
C ASN A 92 -11.59 -17.34 -1.48
N TYR A 93 -10.46 -17.80 -0.93
CA TYR A 93 -9.11 -17.42 -1.34
C TYR A 93 -8.28 -18.66 -1.69
N LEU A 94 -8.40 -19.09 -2.94
CA LEU A 94 -7.67 -20.25 -3.49
C LEU A 94 -6.24 -19.92 -3.96
N LYS A 95 -5.83 -18.66 -3.87
CA LYS A 95 -4.52 -18.17 -4.33
C LYS A 95 -3.77 -17.52 -3.16
N PRO A 96 -2.42 -17.52 -3.18
CA PRO A 96 -1.66 -16.79 -2.18
C PRO A 96 -1.99 -15.31 -2.22
N ILE A 97 -1.94 -14.67 -1.05
CA ILE A 97 -2.09 -13.23 -0.86
C ILE A 97 -0.87 -12.70 -0.11
N PHE A 98 -0.60 -11.40 -0.28
CA PHE A 98 0.35 -10.70 0.55
C PHE A 98 -0.30 -10.35 1.89
N LEU A 99 0.22 -10.95 2.97
CA LEU A 99 -0.20 -10.64 4.33
C LEU A 99 0.73 -9.57 4.90
N GLU A 100 0.14 -8.52 5.48
CA GLU A 100 0.88 -7.53 6.26
C GLU A 100 1.44 -8.19 7.52
N TYR A 101 2.74 -8.04 7.71
CA TYR A 101 3.50 -8.63 8.79
C TYR A 101 3.44 -7.71 10.01
N LEU A 102 2.43 -7.92 10.85
CA LEU A 102 2.22 -7.11 12.05
C LEU A 102 3.10 -7.56 13.22
N VAL A 103 3.13 -8.87 13.48
CA VAL A 103 3.86 -9.49 14.60
C VAL A 103 4.27 -10.90 14.21
N ASN A 104 5.45 -11.35 14.65
CA ASN A 104 5.89 -12.74 14.49
C ASN A 104 6.18 -13.40 15.83
N GLY A 105 5.32 -14.33 16.25
CA GLY A 105 5.57 -15.19 17.42
C GLY A 105 4.30 -15.73 18.06
N LYS A 106 4.46 -16.39 19.22
CA LYS A 106 3.36 -16.82 20.12
C LYS A 106 2.82 -15.63 20.95
N VAL A 107 2.71 -14.47 20.33
CA VAL A 107 2.46 -13.21 21.03
C VAL A 107 0.96 -13.00 21.19
N LYS A 108 0.55 -12.64 22.40
CA LYS A 108 -0.76 -12.05 22.67
C LYS A 108 -0.52 -10.57 22.92
N VAL A 109 -1.08 -9.72 22.07
CA VAL A 109 -1.02 -8.27 22.24
C VAL A 109 -2.21 -7.85 23.08
N TYR A 110 -1.95 -7.13 24.17
CA TYR A 110 -2.96 -6.57 25.06
C TYR A 110 -2.96 -5.05 24.93
N HIS A 111 -4.10 -4.41 25.18
CA HIS A 111 -4.17 -2.95 25.26
C HIS A 111 -4.93 -2.52 26.52
N PHE A 112 -4.50 -1.42 27.10
CA PHE A 112 -5.15 -0.75 28.23
C PHE A 112 -5.41 0.70 27.84
N THR A 113 -6.62 1.21 28.11
CA THR A 113 -6.97 2.62 27.89
C THR A 113 -7.20 3.29 29.23
N CYS A 114 -6.42 4.31 29.54
CA CYS A 114 -6.60 5.16 30.72
C CYS A 114 -6.37 6.62 30.31
N ASP A 115 -7.25 7.52 30.75
CA ASP A 115 -7.23 8.94 30.41
C ASP A 115 -7.16 9.26 28.90
N GLY A 116 -7.71 8.36 28.07
CA GLY A 116 -7.73 8.52 26.61
C GLY A 116 -6.44 8.09 25.90
N GLU A 117 -5.39 7.75 26.64
CA GLU A 117 -4.15 7.20 26.09
C GLU A 117 -4.25 5.68 25.96
N LYS A 118 -3.84 5.15 24.81
CA LYS A 118 -3.77 3.71 24.54
C LYS A 118 -2.36 3.22 24.74
N VAL A 119 -2.18 2.31 25.69
CA VAL A 119 -0.90 1.64 25.96
C VAL A 119 -1.00 0.18 25.50
N PHE A 120 -0.02 -0.28 24.73
CA PHE A 120 0.04 -1.64 24.18
C PHE A 120 1.10 -2.46 24.90
N PHE A 121 0.79 -3.73 25.20
CA PHE A 121 1.63 -4.69 25.94
C PHE A 121 1.75 -6.01 25.17
#